data_AF-A0A2J0PYP4-F1
#
_entry.id   AF-A0A2J0PYP4-F1
#
_cell.length_a   1.000
_cell.length_b   1.000
_cell.length_c   1.000
_cell.angle_alpha   90.00
_cell.angle_beta   90.00
_cell.angle_gamma   90.00
#
_symmetry.space_group_name_H-M   'P 1'
#
loop_
_entity.id
_entity.type
_entity.pdbx_description
1 polymer ?
#
loop_
_entity_poly.entity_id
_entity_poly.type
_entity_poly.pdbx_seq_one_letter_code
_entity_poly.pdbx_strand_id
1 'polypeptide(L)'
;MRNLKVYELGPAIQALLTPSVKENGEMSPQDRKAWYQSENERLRFEEASRELFPVDEVAREYASLAKAVVMVLETLPDILERDCALTPTAVTRVQIIIDDLRDEMARKIQESDSDEGWPKNNSL
;
A
#
# COMPACT_ATOMS: atom_id res chain seq x y z
N MET A 1 -5.29 54.80 37.49
CA MET A 1 -4.41 55.10 36.34
C MET A 1 -3.73 53.80 35.93
N ARG A 2 -3.85 53.37 34.67
CA ARG A 2 -3.24 52.10 34.22
C ARG A 2 -1.73 52.33 34.01
N ASN A 3 -0.89 51.51 34.65
CA ASN A 3 0.55 51.49 34.42
C ASN A 3 0.83 50.98 32.99
N LEU A 4 1.08 51.89 32.06
CA LEU A 4 1.62 51.51 30.76
C LEU A 4 3.13 51.32 30.90
N LYS A 5 3.62 50.16 30.45
CA LYS A 5 5.06 49.92 30.36
C LYS A 5 5.62 50.80 29.24
N VAL A 6 6.52 51.70 29.60
CA VAL A 6 7.26 52.53 28.65
C VAL A 6 8.46 51.74 28.17
N TYR A 7 8.65 51.65 26.85
CA TYR A 7 9.77 50.97 26.23
C TYR A 7 10.58 51.95 25.40
N GLU A 8 11.90 51.78 25.40
CA GLU A 8 12.79 52.49 24.49
C GLU A 8 12.43 52.16 23.04
N LEU A 9 12.33 53.20 22.22
CA LEU A 9 11.73 53.13 20.89
C LEU A 9 12.57 52.25 19.94
N GLY A 10 13.91 52.31 20.06
CA GLY A 10 14.84 51.49 19.29
C GLY A 10 14.67 49.98 19.55
N PRO A 11 14.79 49.51 20.80
CA PRO A 11 14.55 48.10 21.15
C PRO A 11 13.16 47.60 20.81
N ALA A 12 12.12 48.44 20.96
CA ALA A 12 10.76 48.08 20.62
C ALA A 12 10.58 47.87 19.11
N ILE A 13 11.12 48.78 18.28
CA ILE A 13 11.12 48.64 16.82
C ILE A 13 11.93 47.40 16.41
N GLN A 14 13.08 47.15 17.03
CA GLN A 14 13.91 45.99 16.70
C GLN A 14 13.17 44.67 17.00
N ALA A 15 12.47 44.58 18.14
CA ALA A 15 11.66 43.41 18.48
C ALA A 15 10.47 43.20 17.52
N LEU A 16 9.87 44.28 17.03
CA LEU A 16 8.80 44.25 16.03
C LEU A 16 9.29 43.87 14.62
N LEU A 17 10.50 44.27 14.27
CA LEU A 17 11.12 44.00 12.96
C LEU A 17 11.86 42.67 12.92
N THR A 18 12.17 42.09 14.09
CA THR A 18 12.77 40.75 14.15
C THR A 18 11.68 39.77 13.71
N PRO A 19 11.85 39.06 12.56
CA PRO A 19 10.93 38.00 12.22
C PRO A 19 10.90 37.02 13.38
N SER A 20 9.74 36.49 13.73
CA SER A 20 9.66 35.37 14.67
C SER A 20 10.33 34.16 14.04
N VAL A 21 11.66 34.11 14.09
CA VAL A 21 12.45 32.95 13.69
C VAL A 21 12.11 31.89 14.72
N LYS A 22 11.29 30.91 14.32
CA LYS A 22 11.07 29.73 15.15
C LYS A 22 12.41 29.03 15.31
N GLU A 23 12.92 29.01 16.52
CA GLU A 23 14.26 28.53 16.88
C GLU A 23 14.45 27.00 16.74
N ASN A 24 13.47 26.23 16.25
CA ASN A 24 13.48 24.76 16.41
C ASN A 24 13.27 23.94 15.13
N GLY A 25 13.69 24.40 13.95
CA GLY A 25 13.53 23.61 12.71
C GLY A 25 12.07 23.29 12.35
N GLU A 26 11.12 23.92 13.04
CA GLU A 26 9.69 23.74 12.82
C GLU A 26 9.22 24.67 11.72
N MET A 27 8.69 24.10 10.64
CA MET A 27 8.05 24.84 9.56
C MET A 27 6.99 25.81 10.08
N SER A 28 6.89 26.99 9.45
CA SER A 28 5.74 27.88 9.69
C SER A 28 4.44 27.16 9.28
N PRO A 29 3.27 27.57 9.79
CA PRO A 29 2.00 26.98 9.36
C PRO A 29 1.79 27.03 7.83
N GLN A 30 2.32 28.07 7.16
CA GLN A 30 2.26 28.22 5.72
C GLN A 30 3.19 27.22 5.01
N ASP A 31 4.45 27.12 5.45
CA ASP A 31 5.43 26.19 4.87
C ASP A 31 4.98 24.74 5.06
N ARG A 32 4.41 24.41 6.22
CA ARG A 32 3.85 23.10 6.51
C ARG A 32 2.71 22.76 5.56
N LYS A 33 1.80 23.70 5.32
CA LYS A 33 0.70 23.53 4.35
C LYS A 33 1.23 23.32 2.94
N ALA A 34 2.22 24.12 2.51
CA ALA A 34 2.84 23.98 1.19
C ALA A 34 3.54 22.63 1.04
N TRP A 35 4.23 22.16 2.08
CA TRP A 35 4.86 20.84 2.11
C TRP A 35 3.83 19.71 1.95
N TYR A 36 2.77 19.67 2.77
CA TYR A 36 1.71 18.66 2.64
C TYR A 36 0.99 18.73 1.30
N GLN A 37 0.81 19.92 0.74
CA GLN A 37 0.23 20.09 -0.59
C GLN A 37 1.13 19.46 -1.66
N SER A 38 2.43 19.75 -1.62
CA SER A 38 3.42 19.16 -2.53
C SER A 38 3.46 17.63 -2.41
N GLU A 39 3.40 17.11 -1.19
CA GLU A 39 3.46 15.66 -0.95
C GLU A 39 2.21 14.94 -1.47
N ASN A 40 1.03 15.53 -1.29
CA ASN A 40 -0.20 15.01 -1.86
C ASN A 40 -0.20 15.07 -3.40
N GLU A 41 0.38 16.12 -3.98
CA GLU A 41 0.50 16.24 -5.44
C GLU A 41 1.48 15.21 -6.01
N ARG A 42 2.58 14.92 -5.30
CA ARG A 42 3.49 13.82 -5.62
C ARG A 42 2.76 12.48 -5.64
N LEU A 43 2.02 12.15 -4.58
CA LEU A 43 1.27 10.87 -4.51
C LEU A 43 0.23 10.75 -5.61
N ARG A 44 -0.50 11.83 -5.93
CA ARG A 44 -1.46 11.84 -7.04
C ARG A 44 -0.78 11.67 -8.40
N PHE A 45 0.40 12.26 -8.57
CA PHE A 45 1.18 12.07 -9.78
C PHE A 45 1.64 10.62 -9.92
N GLU A 46 2.15 10.01 -8.85
CA GLU A 46 2.58 8.61 -8.81
C GLU A 46 1.43 7.64 -9.07
N GLU A 47 0.24 7.93 -8.53
CA GLU A 47 -0.98 7.17 -8.84
C GLU A 47 -1.36 7.32 -10.32
N ALA A 48 -1.34 8.54 -10.85
CA ALA A 48 -1.67 8.80 -12.26
C ALA A 48 -0.64 8.20 -13.25
N SER A 49 0.64 8.15 -12.87
CA SER A 49 1.71 7.54 -13.65
C SER A 49 1.76 6.00 -13.52
N ARG A 50 0.94 5.42 -12.63
CA ARG A 50 0.95 3.99 -12.26
C ARG A 50 2.25 3.53 -11.61
N GLU A 51 2.94 4.44 -10.94
CA GLU A 51 4.06 4.10 -10.06
C GLU A 51 3.57 3.72 -8.65
N LEU A 52 2.37 4.18 -8.26
CA LEU A 52 1.69 3.82 -7.02
C LEU A 52 0.30 3.24 -7.33
N PHE A 53 -0.01 2.09 -6.74
CA PHE A 53 -1.33 1.45 -6.88
C PHE A 53 -2.05 1.37 -5.53
N PRO A 54 -3.39 1.56 -5.51
CA PRO A 54 -4.20 1.21 -4.35
C PRO A 54 -4.09 -0.28 -4.04
N VAL A 55 -4.00 -0.61 -2.75
CA VAL A 55 -3.86 -2.00 -2.27
C VAL A 55 -5.03 -2.87 -2.74
N ASP A 56 -6.25 -2.33 -2.76
CA ASP A 56 -7.44 -3.04 -3.19
C ASP A 56 -7.44 -3.35 -4.70
N GLU A 57 -6.81 -2.52 -5.52
CA GLU A 57 -6.61 -2.79 -6.94
C GLU A 57 -5.65 -3.96 -7.14
N VAL A 58 -4.50 -3.90 -6.49
CA VAL A 58 -3.50 -4.97 -6.51
C VAL A 58 -4.12 -6.29 -6.05
N ALA A 59 -4.81 -6.30 -4.91
CA ALA A 59 -5.47 -7.49 -4.38
C ALA A 59 -6.51 -8.08 -5.35
N ARG A 60 -7.30 -7.24 -6.04
CA ARG A 60 -8.26 -7.69 -7.05
C ARG A 60 -7.59 -8.33 -8.26
N GLU A 61 -6.49 -7.76 -8.73
CA GLU A 61 -5.75 -8.31 -9.88
C GLU A 61 -5.09 -9.65 -9.53
N TYR A 62 -4.45 -9.75 -8.36
CA TYR A 62 -3.89 -11.03 -7.89
C TYR A 62 -4.97 -12.09 -7.65
N ALA A 63 -6.14 -11.72 -7.11
CA ALA A 63 -7.26 -12.64 -6.96
C ALA A 63 -7.78 -13.12 -8.33
N SER A 64 -7.81 -12.23 -9.33
CA SER A 64 -8.21 -12.58 -10.69
C SER A 64 -7.22 -13.54 -11.35
N LEU A 65 -5.92 -13.30 -11.17
CA LEU A 65 -4.86 -14.20 -11.63
C LEU A 65 -4.96 -15.57 -10.96
N ALA A 66 -5.08 -15.62 -9.63
CA ALA A 66 -5.20 -16.85 -8.86
C ALA A 66 -6.42 -17.66 -9.31
N LYS A 67 -7.57 -17.00 -9.50
CA LYS A 67 -8.79 -17.63 -10.01
C LYS A 67 -8.59 -18.22 -11.41
N ALA A 68 -7.95 -17.49 -12.32
CA ALA A 68 -7.69 -17.98 -13.67
C ALA A 68 -6.82 -19.25 -13.67
N VAL A 69 -5.77 -19.27 -12.83
CA VAL A 69 -4.90 -20.44 -12.68
C VAL A 69 -5.67 -21.64 -12.11
N VAL A 70 -6.44 -21.44 -11.03
CA VAL A 70 -7.24 -22.51 -10.42
C VAL A 70 -8.25 -23.07 -11.42
N MET A 71 -8.98 -22.21 -12.14
CA MET A 71 -9.94 -22.67 -13.15
C MET A 71 -9.31 -23.56 -14.23
N VAL A 72 -8.08 -23.28 -14.65
CA VAL A 72 -7.37 -24.14 -15.60
C VAL A 72 -7.04 -25.50 -14.97
N LEU A 73 -6.56 -25.53 -13.73
CA LEU A 73 -6.28 -26.76 -13.00
C LEU A 73 -7.54 -27.64 -12.84
N GLU A 74 -8.69 -27.05 -12.52
CA GLU A 74 -9.96 -27.78 -12.38
C GLU A 74 -10.41 -28.48 -13.68
N THR A 75 -10.04 -27.94 -14.84
CA THR A 75 -10.40 -28.53 -16.15
C THR A 75 -9.40 -29.59 -16.63
N LEU A 76 -8.24 -29.70 -15.99
CA LEU A 76 -7.19 -30.64 -16.40
C LEU A 76 -7.62 -32.12 -16.33
N PRO A 77 -8.37 -32.59 -15.31
CA PRO A 77 -8.90 -33.95 -15.29
C PRO A 77 -9.74 -34.28 -16.53
N ASP A 78 -10.64 -33.36 -16.91
CA ASP A 78 -11.52 -33.52 -18.08
C ASP A 78 -10.71 -33.58 -19.38
N ILE A 79 -9.69 -32.74 -19.49
CA ILE A 79 -8.77 -32.75 -20.64
C ILE A 79 -8.05 -34.09 -20.74
N LEU A 80 -7.54 -34.63 -19.62
CA LEU A 80 -6.82 -35.89 -19.62
C LEU A 80 -7.75 -37.10 -19.83
N GLU A 81 -8.99 -37.04 -19.38
CA GLU A 81 -10.02 -38.04 -19.69
C GLU A 81 -10.29 -38.07 -21.21
N ARG A 82 -10.57 -36.89 -21.79
CA ARG A 82 -10.96 -36.77 -23.20
C ARG A 82 -9.80 -37.01 -24.17
N ASP A 83 -8.66 -36.37 -23.94
CA ASP A 83 -7.56 -36.29 -24.90
C ASP A 83 -6.50 -37.37 -24.68
N CYS A 84 -6.40 -37.92 -23.46
CA CYS A 84 -5.45 -38.98 -23.12
C CYS A 84 -6.11 -40.33 -22.82
N ALA A 85 -7.45 -40.41 -22.88
CA ALA A 85 -8.22 -41.63 -22.61
C ALA A 85 -7.87 -42.28 -21.25
N LEU A 86 -7.63 -41.45 -20.24
CA LEU A 86 -7.41 -41.94 -18.87
C LEU A 86 -8.61 -42.74 -18.40
N THR A 87 -8.35 -43.80 -17.63
CA THR A 87 -9.42 -44.57 -17.00
C THR A 87 -10.10 -43.73 -15.91
N PRO A 88 -11.38 -44.00 -15.57
CA PRO A 88 -12.07 -43.27 -14.52
C PRO A 88 -11.31 -43.25 -13.19
N THR A 89 -10.68 -44.37 -12.82
CA THR A 89 -9.84 -44.46 -11.61
C THR A 89 -8.62 -43.54 -11.67
N ALA A 90 -7.98 -43.40 -12.83
CA ALA A 90 -6.84 -42.51 -13.00
C ALA A 90 -7.27 -41.04 -12.96
N VAL A 91 -8.40 -40.68 -13.57
CA VAL A 91 -8.98 -39.33 -13.53
C VAL A 91 -9.30 -38.91 -12.09
N THR A 92 -9.95 -39.80 -11.32
CA THR A 92 -10.21 -39.57 -9.89
C THR A 92 -8.92 -39.32 -9.10
N ARG A 93 -7.85 -40.08 -9.41
CA ARG A 93 -6.57 -39.88 -8.73
C ARG A 93 -5.95 -38.51 -9.07
N VAL A 94 -6.08 -38.06 -10.31
CA VAL A 94 -5.62 -36.73 -10.75
C VAL A 94 -6.41 -35.62 -10.05
N GLN A 95 -7.74 -35.74 -9.96
CA GLN A 95 -8.59 -34.80 -9.22
C GLN A 95 -8.11 -34.61 -7.78
N ILE A 96 -7.89 -35.70 -7.06
CA ILE A 96 -7.39 -35.65 -5.67
C ILE A 96 -6.05 -34.90 -5.59
N ILE A 97 -5.12 -35.17 -6.51
CA ILE A 97 -3.80 -34.50 -6.51
C ILE A 97 -3.95 -33.00 -6.79
N ILE A 98 -4.85 -32.61 -7.69
CA ILE A 98 -5.11 -31.20 -8.01
C ILE A 98 -5.74 -30.49 -6.83
N ASP A 99 -6.70 -31.11 -6.15
CA ASP A 99 -7.30 -30.58 -4.92
C ASP A 99 -6.25 -30.38 -3.83
N ASP A 100 -5.40 -31.39 -3.58
CA ASP A 100 -4.31 -31.32 -2.60
C ASP A 100 -3.31 -30.19 -2.94
N LEU A 101 -2.98 -30.03 -4.23
CA LEU A 101 -2.09 -28.98 -4.71
C LEU A 101 -2.71 -27.59 -4.52
N ARG A 102 -4.01 -27.44 -4.80
CA ARG A 102 -4.74 -26.18 -4.59
C ARG A 102 -4.72 -25.79 -3.11
N ASP A 103 -4.92 -26.74 -2.22
CA ASP A 103 -4.88 -26.51 -0.77
C ASP A 103 -3.46 -26.18 -0.29
N GLU A 104 -2.42 -26.81 -0.84
CA GLU A 104 -1.03 -26.46 -0.58
C GLU A 104 -0.69 -25.04 -1.05
N MET A 105 -1.14 -24.64 -2.24
CA MET A 105 -0.97 -23.27 -2.74
C MET A 105 -1.62 -22.25 -1.81
N ALA A 106 -2.84 -22.51 -1.34
CA ALA A 106 -3.53 -21.62 -0.41
C ALA A 106 -2.76 -21.47 0.92
N ARG A 107 -2.22 -22.57 1.47
CA ARG A 107 -1.39 -22.53 2.68
C ARG A 107 -0.11 -21.71 2.48
N LYS A 108 0.61 -21.93 1.37
CA LYS A 108 1.85 -21.20 1.07
C LYS A 108 1.63 -19.69 0.94
N ILE A 109 0.49 -19.28 0.35
CA ILE A 109 0.12 -17.86 0.27
C ILE A 109 -0.14 -17.27 1.67
N GLN A 110 -0.85 -18.00 2.53
CA GLN A 110 -1.10 -17.56 3.91
C GLN A 110 0.18 -17.47 4.75
N GLU A 111 1.11 -18.41 4.55
CA GLU A 111 2.43 -18.39 5.18
C GLU A 111 3.26 -17.19 4.70
N SER A 112 3.27 -16.90 3.39
CA SER A 112 4.00 -15.73 2.86
C SER A 112 3.44 -14.39 3.36
N ASP A 113 2.11 -14.27 3.53
CA ASP A 113 1.49 -13.09 4.11
C ASP A 113 1.89 -12.87 5.58
N SER A 114 2.34 -13.93 6.28
CA SER A 114 2.73 -13.87 7.68
C SER A 114 4.21 -13.48 7.90
N ASP A 115 5.09 -13.75 6.94
CA ASP A 115 6.54 -13.58 7.08
C ASP A 115 7.09 -12.24 6.51
N GLU A 116 6.36 -11.54 5.65
CA GLU A 116 6.79 -10.25 5.08
C GLU A 116 5.67 -9.22 5.12
N GLY A 117 5.34 -8.74 6.32
CA GLY A 117 4.51 -7.56 6.46
C GLY A 117 5.23 -6.35 5.85
N TRP A 118 4.73 -5.85 4.72
CA TRP A 118 5.05 -4.52 4.18
C TRP A 118 5.31 -3.57 5.35
N PRO A 119 6.44 -2.84 5.39
CA PRO A 119 6.76 -2.00 6.54
C PRO A 119 5.55 -1.09 6.75
N LYS A 120 4.84 -1.30 7.87
CA LYS A 120 3.81 -0.38 8.32
C LYS A 120 4.55 0.93 8.47
N ASN A 121 4.38 1.80 7.49
CA ASN A 121 4.89 3.15 7.45
C ASN A 121 4.21 3.88 8.60
N ASN A 122 4.76 3.66 9.80
CA ASN A 122 4.41 4.37 11.01
C ASN A 122 5.16 5.70 10.92
N SER A 123 4.66 6.58 10.06
CA SER A 123 5.13 7.94 9.91
C SER A 123 3.95 8.81 9.53
N LEU A 124 3.14 9.16 10.53
CA LEU A 124 3.08 10.51 11.12
C LEU A 124 2.44 10.42 12.51
#